data_AF-A0A3D5CC80-F1
#
_entry.id   AF-A0A3D5CC80-F1
#
_cell.length_a   1.000
_cell.length_b   1.000
_cell.length_c   1.000
_cell.angle_alpha   90.00
_cell.angle_beta   90.00
_cell.angle_gamma   90.00
#
_symmetry.space_group_name_H-M   'P 1'
#
loop_
_entity.id
_entity.type
_entity.pdbx_description
1 polymer ?
#
loop_
_entity_poly.entity_id
_entity_poly.type
_entity_poly.pdbx_seq_one_letter_code
_entity_poly.pdbx_strand_id
1 'polypeptide(L)'
;MAQVLEFSDVVVRRNARDIIDHIDWTVSEDERWVVLGPNGAGKTTLLELSASLLHPTSGRVSILGERIGRTDVFELRPRVGFASTSMARRIPPDETVLDVVMTAAYAVMGRWREEYDQVDVRRAMRVLAEWQLDDLATR
;
A
#
# COMPACT_ATOMS: atom_id res chain seq x y z
N MET A 1 18.85 -13.39 3.87
CA MET A 1 17.74 -12.53 4.33
C MET A 1 17.32 -11.70 3.14
N ALA A 2 16.09 -11.85 2.69
CA ALA A 2 15.56 -11.05 1.59
C ALA A 2 15.25 -9.63 2.09
N GLN A 3 15.76 -8.62 1.39
CA GLN A 3 15.39 -7.23 1.64
C GLN A 3 14.04 -6.95 0.98
N VAL A 4 13.11 -6.38 1.74
CA VAL A 4 11.76 -6.05 1.26
C VAL A 4 11.60 -4.56 0.96
N LEU A 5 12.43 -3.71 1.56
CA LEU A 5 12.47 -2.27 1.31
C LEU A 5 13.91 -1.77 1.35
N GLU A 6 14.29 -0.93 0.40
CA GLU A 6 15.56 -0.20 0.41
C GLU A 6 15.34 1.23 -0.09
N PHE A 7 15.64 2.20 0.76
CA PHE A 7 15.75 3.62 0.44
C PHE A 7 17.23 3.98 0.44
N SER A 8 17.69 4.63 -0.63
CA SER A 8 19.02 5.23 -0.70
C SER A 8 18.90 6.72 -1.02
N ASP A 9 19.34 7.57 -0.10
CA ASP A 9 19.39 9.02 -0.26
C ASP A 9 18.05 9.62 -0.71
N VAL A 10 16.94 9.15 -0.14
CA VAL A 10 15.60 9.46 -0.63
C VAL A 10 15.15 10.84 -0.16
N VAL A 11 14.66 11.64 -1.12
CA VAL A 11 14.03 12.94 -0.88
C VAL A 11 12.63 12.95 -1.49
N VAL A 12 11.67 13.55 -0.78
CA VAL A 12 10.36 13.91 -1.33
C VAL A 12 10.14 15.39 -1.09
N ARG A 13 10.10 16.17 -2.17
CA ARG A 13 9.88 17.62 -2.15
C ARG A 13 8.47 17.95 -2.57
N ARG A 14 7.79 18.79 -1.80
CA ARG A 14 6.50 19.42 -2.17
C ARG A 14 6.58 20.91 -1.92
N ASN A 15 6.18 21.72 -2.91
CA ASN A 15 6.17 23.18 -2.81
C ASN A 15 7.50 23.75 -2.27
N ALA A 16 8.61 23.32 -2.85
CA ALA A 16 9.98 23.68 -2.45
C ALA A 16 10.41 23.31 -1.03
N ARG A 17 9.63 22.49 -0.30
CA ARG A 17 9.99 21.94 1.01
C ARG A 17 10.21 20.44 0.94
N ASP A 18 11.29 19.99 1.56
CA ASP A 18 11.56 18.56 1.72
C ASP A 18 10.70 18.01 2.86
N ILE A 19 9.81 17.09 2.49
CA ILE A 19 8.92 16.35 3.39
C ILE A 19 9.64 15.11 3.91
N ILE A 20 10.39 14.46 3.02
CA ILE A 20 11.39 13.44 3.32
C ILE A 20 12.72 14.03 2.85
N ASP A 21 13.74 13.99 3.72
CA ASP A 21 15.01 14.66 3.52
C ASP A 21 16.15 13.66 3.74
N HIS A 22 16.79 13.24 2.64
CA HIS A 22 17.96 12.35 2.60
C HIS A 22 17.87 11.11 3.53
N ILE A 23 16.81 10.30 3.37
CA ILE A 23 16.63 9.08 4.17
C ILE A 23 17.27 7.87 3.49
N ASP A 24 18.11 7.17 4.25
CA ASP A 24 18.53 5.79 4.01
C ASP A 24 17.81 4.85 4.97
N TRP A 25 17.15 3.83 4.44
CA TRP A 25 16.40 2.86 5.26
C TRP A 25 16.34 1.52 4.55
N THR A 26 16.69 0.45 5.26
CA THR A 26 16.57 -0.92 4.77
C THR A 26 15.67 -1.70 5.71
N VAL A 27 14.76 -2.51 5.15
CA VAL A 27 13.90 -3.41 5.90
C VAL A 27 14.07 -4.84 5.37
N SER A 28 14.34 -5.76 6.28
CA SER A 28 14.43 -7.20 6.00
C SER A 28 13.06 -7.89 6.19
N GLU A 29 12.86 -9.04 5.55
CA GLU A 29 11.59 -9.79 5.55
C GLU A 29 11.02 -10.15 6.94
N ASP A 30 11.87 -10.24 7.95
CA ASP A 30 11.55 -10.64 9.33
C ASP A 30 11.45 -9.46 10.31
N GLU A 31 11.63 -8.23 9.82
CA GLU A 31 11.64 -7.04 10.65
C GLU A 31 10.26 -6.40 10.83
N ARG A 32 10.07 -5.80 12.00
CA ARG A 32 8.86 -5.04 12.35
C ARG A 32 9.27 -3.66 12.82
N TRP A 33 8.86 -2.64 12.07
CA TRP A 33 9.25 -1.27 12.32
C TRP A 33 8.10 -0.43 12.86
N VAL A 34 8.44 0.51 13.75
CA VAL A 34 7.53 1.56 14.21
C VAL A 34 8.13 2.90 13.82
N VAL A 35 7.42 3.68 13.00
CA VAL A 35 7.84 5.03 12.58
C VAL A 35 7.15 6.05 13.48
N LEU A 36 7.93 6.73 14.32
CA LEU A 36 7.44 7.71 15.28
C LEU A 36 7.83 9.14 14.89
N GLY A 37 7.05 10.11 15.34
CA GLY A 37 7.31 11.53 15.10
C GLY A 37 6.05 12.38 15.22
N PRO A 38 6.18 13.72 15.33
CA PRO A 38 5.03 14.63 15.45
C PRO A 38 4.18 14.66 14.18
N ASN A 39 3.00 15.27 14.28
CA ASN A 39 2.15 15.51 13.11
C ASN A 39 2.90 16.39 12.09
N GLY A 40 2.83 16.03 10.82
CA GLY A 40 3.55 16.74 9.75
C GLY A 40 5.03 16.37 9.59
N ALA A 41 5.57 15.43 10.36
CA ALA A 41 6.96 14.95 10.23
C ALA A 41 7.23 14.06 9.00
N GLY A 42 6.29 13.95 8.05
CA GLY A 42 6.47 13.14 6.84
C GLY A 42 6.16 11.65 6.98
N LYS A 43 5.74 11.15 8.15
CA LYS A 43 5.45 9.71 8.39
C LYS A 43 4.55 9.08 7.33
N THR A 44 3.42 9.70 7.02
CA THR A 44 2.50 9.18 5.99
C THR A 44 3.15 9.18 4.61
N THR A 45 3.93 10.20 4.26
CA THR A 45 4.67 10.27 2.99
C THR A 45 5.74 9.17 2.90
N LEU A 46 6.42 8.86 4.00
CA LEU A 46 7.36 7.75 4.08
C LEU A 46 6.65 6.41 3.80
N LEU A 47 5.49 6.17 4.45
CA LEU A 47 4.75 4.92 4.26
C LEU A 47 4.11 4.82 2.86
N GLU A 48 3.63 5.92 2.29
CA GLU A 48 3.13 5.97 0.90
C GLU A 48 4.24 5.68 -0.12
N LEU A 49 5.48 6.15 0.12
CA LEU A 49 6.65 5.75 -0.66
C LEU A 49 6.91 4.25 -0.56
N SER A 50 6.94 3.69 0.67
CA SER A 50 7.16 2.26 0.91
C SER A 50 6.09 1.36 0.28
N ALA A 51 4.90 1.90 0.05
CA ALA A 51 3.79 1.22 -0.62
C ALA A 51 3.72 1.48 -2.14
N SER A 52 4.72 2.13 -2.74
CA SER A 52 4.75 2.53 -4.17
C SER A 52 3.56 3.39 -4.61
N LEU A 53 2.95 4.12 -3.67
CA LEU A 53 1.86 5.08 -3.92
C LEU A 53 2.40 6.47 -4.27
N LEU A 54 3.69 6.72 -4.00
CA LEU A 54 4.40 7.94 -4.31
C LEU A 54 5.75 7.63 -4.96
N HIS A 55 6.27 8.54 -5.78
CA HIS A 55 7.62 8.49 -6.32
C HIS A 55 8.53 9.46 -5.58
N PRO A 56 9.79 9.10 -5.30
CA PRO A 56 10.74 10.02 -4.71
C PRO A 56 11.04 11.17 -5.69
N THR A 57 11.34 12.35 -5.16
CA THR A 57 11.86 13.48 -5.95
C THR A 57 13.31 13.23 -6.37
N SER A 58 14.13 12.68 -5.46
CA SER A 58 15.48 12.19 -5.74
C SER A 58 15.81 11.00 -4.85
N GLY A 59 16.93 10.34 -5.16
CA GLY A 59 17.33 9.09 -4.49
C GLY A 59 16.74 7.86 -5.17
N ARG A 60 16.82 6.72 -4.48
CA ARG A 60 16.38 5.42 -4.99
C ARG A 60 15.49 4.72 -3.99
N VAL A 61 14.42 4.11 -4.49
CA VAL A 61 13.53 3.25 -3.72
C VAL A 61 13.40 1.92 -4.43
N SER A 62 13.70 0.84 -3.71
CA SER A 62 13.46 -0.54 -4.12
C SER A 62 12.50 -1.20 -3.15
N ILE A 63 11.51 -1.92 -3.66
CA ILE A 63 10.50 -2.65 -2.87
C ILE A 63 10.41 -4.05 -3.43
N LEU A 64 10.54 -5.08 -2.59
CA LEU A 64 10.52 -6.49 -3.01
C LEU A 64 11.53 -6.80 -4.15
N GLY A 65 12.69 -6.13 -4.14
CA GLY A 65 13.72 -6.24 -5.17
C GLY A 65 13.46 -5.42 -6.45
N GLU A 66 12.30 -4.77 -6.57
CA GLU A 66 11.90 -3.98 -7.73
C GLU A 66 12.15 -2.49 -7.49
N ARG A 67 12.85 -1.83 -8.42
CA ARG A 67 13.15 -0.40 -8.31
C ARG A 67 12.01 0.46 -8.87
N ILE A 68 11.48 1.36 -8.03
CA ILE A 68 10.46 2.33 -8.46
C ILE A 68 10.97 3.17 -9.63
N GLY A 69 10.14 3.30 -10.68
CA GLY A 69 10.48 4.00 -11.93
C GLY A 69 11.27 3.16 -12.94
N ARG A 70 11.57 1.89 -12.62
CA ARG A 70 12.15 0.90 -13.53
C ARG A 70 11.30 -0.36 -13.67
N THR A 71 10.22 -0.45 -12.91
CA THR A 71 9.25 -1.55 -12.90
C THR A 71 7.84 -1.01 -13.06
N ASP A 72 6.88 -1.88 -13.42
CA ASP A 72 5.47 -1.52 -13.39
C ASP A 72 4.97 -1.54 -11.94
N VAL A 73 4.65 -0.36 -11.41
CA VAL A 73 4.13 -0.23 -10.04
C VAL A 73 2.75 -0.89 -9.87
N PHE A 74 2.00 -1.13 -10.94
CA PHE A 74 0.73 -1.85 -10.88
C PHE A 74 0.92 -3.35 -10.60
N GLU A 75 2.08 -3.94 -10.94
CA GLU A 75 2.42 -5.31 -10.56
C GLU A 75 2.95 -5.38 -9.11
N LEU A 76 3.53 -4.29 -8.62
CA LEU A 76 4.12 -4.20 -7.30
C LEU A 76 3.07 -3.93 -6.20
N ARG A 77 2.12 -3.02 -6.44
CA ARG A 77 1.11 -2.60 -5.45
C ARG A 77 0.27 -3.76 -4.87
N PRO A 78 -0.21 -4.74 -5.66
CA PRO A 78 -0.95 -5.88 -5.11
C PRO A 78 -0.12 -6.73 -4.14
N ARG A 79 1.21 -6.65 -4.20
CA ARG A 79 2.13 -7.38 -3.33
C ARG A 79 2.42 -6.65 -2.02
N VAL A 80 1.93 -5.42 -1.86
CA VAL A 80 2.16 -4.59 -0.66
C VAL A 80 0.84 -4.16 -0.05
N GLY A 81 0.51 -4.73 1.11
CA GLY A 81 -0.65 -4.30 1.89
C GLY A 81 -0.42 -2.90 2.48
N PHE A 82 -1.31 -1.96 2.17
CA PHE A 82 -1.29 -0.61 2.74
C PHE A 82 -2.65 -0.32 3.37
N ALA A 83 -2.66 0.01 4.66
CA ALA A 83 -3.88 0.36 5.39
C ALA A 83 -3.73 1.74 5.99
N SER A 84 -4.66 2.64 5.68
CA SER A 84 -4.65 4.00 6.23
C SER A 84 -6.05 4.60 6.30
N THR A 85 -6.24 5.57 7.19
CA THR A 85 -7.50 6.31 7.29
C THR A 85 -7.76 7.19 6.06
N SER A 86 -6.71 7.67 5.38
CA SER A 86 -6.86 8.39 4.12
C SER A 86 -7.32 7.49 2.98
N MET A 87 -6.86 6.24 2.94
CA MET A 87 -7.31 5.24 1.98
C MET A 87 -8.76 4.82 2.25
N ALA A 88 -9.11 4.52 3.50
CA ALA A 88 -10.46 4.11 3.86
C ALA A 88 -11.53 5.14 3.46
N ARG A 89 -11.21 6.44 3.52
CA ARG A 89 -12.10 7.53 3.07
C ARG A 89 -12.37 7.58 1.57
N ARG A 90 -11.62 6.82 0.76
CA ARG A 90 -11.78 6.78 -0.70
C ARG A 90 -12.69 5.64 -1.16
N ILE A 91 -13.08 4.75 -0.25
CA ILE A 91 -14.02 3.65 -0.53
C ILE A 91 -15.40 4.27 -0.81
N PRO A 92 -16.08 3.90 -1.92
CA PRO A 92 -17.44 4.37 -2.19
C PRO A 92 -18.39 4.00 -1.04
N PRO A 93 -19.31 4.90 -0.64
CA PRO A 93 -20.19 4.66 0.50
C PRO A 93 -21.21 3.55 0.28
N ASP A 94 -21.43 3.17 -0.99
CA ASP A 94 -22.34 2.14 -1.46
C ASP A 94 -21.63 0.81 -1.82
N GLU A 95 -20.31 0.73 -1.64
CA GLU A 95 -19.55 -0.50 -1.86
C GLU A 95 -19.79 -1.48 -0.70
N THR A 96 -20.02 -2.76 -1.03
CA THR A 96 -20.18 -3.79 -0.01
C THR A 96 -18.83 -4.18 0.60
N VAL A 97 -18.82 -4.65 1.85
CA VAL A 97 -17.59 -5.18 2.48
C VAL A 97 -16.91 -6.26 1.63
N LEU A 98 -17.70 -7.15 1.01
CA LEU A 98 -17.17 -8.18 0.11
C LEU A 98 -16.47 -7.56 -1.10
N ASP A 99 -17.10 -6.60 -1.77
CA ASP A 99 -16.53 -5.92 -2.93
C ASP A 99 -15.26 -5.13 -2.57
N VAL A 100 -15.21 -4.51 -1.38
CA VAL A 100 -14.00 -3.86 -0.86
C VAL A 100 -12.83 -4.86 -0.75
N VAL A 101 -13.08 -6.04 -0.19
CA VAL A 101 -12.03 -7.07 -0.04
C VAL A 101 -11.65 -7.67 -1.40
N MET A 102 -12.61 -7.87 -2.30
CA MET A 102 -12.33 -8.38 -3.66
C MET A 102 -11.48 -7.39 -4.47
N THR A 103 -11.82 -6.11 -4.46
CA THR A 103 -11.10 -5.07 -5.23
C THR A 103 -9.70 -4.82 -4.66
N ALA A 104 -9.51 -4.99 -3.36
CA ALA A 104 -8.20 -4.89 -2.72
C ALA A 104 -7.18 -5.92 -3.25
N ALA A 105 -7.61 -7.10 -3.70
CA ALA A 105 -6.72 -8.11 -4.32
C ALA A 105 -6.02 -7.60 -5.59
N TYR A 106 -6.58 -6.58 -6.23
CA TYR A 106 -6.05 -5.94 -7.43
C TYR A 106 -5.41 -4.56 -7.13
N ALA A 107 -5.26 -4.21 -5.85
CA ALA A 107 -4.84 -2.88 -5.38
C ALA A 107 -5.73 -1.73 -5.90
N VAL A 108 -7.03 -2.00 -6.10
CA VAL A 108 -8.05 -1.03 -6.53
C VAL A 108 -8.99 -0.71 -5.37
N MET A 109 -9.50 0.52 -5.33
CA MET A 109 -10.48 0.99 -4.32
C MET A 109 -11.88 1.11 -4.95
N GLY A 110 -12.55 -0.02 -5.17
CA GLY A 110 -13.88 -0.11 -5.79
C GLY A 110 -13.87 -0.79 -7.16
N ARG A 111 -15.02 -1.35 -7.58
CA ARG A 111 -15.11 -2.13 -8.83
C ARG A 111 -14.94 -1.24 -10.07
N TRP A 112 -14.09 -1.67 -11.00
CA TRP A 112 -14.12 -1.20 -12.40
C TRP A 112 -14.63 -2.33 -13.31
N ARG A 113 -14.41 -2.24 -14.63
CA ARG A 113 -14.82 -3.25 -15.64
C ARG A 113 -14.12 -4.62 -15.47
N GLU A 114 -13.89 -5.07 -14.25
CA GLU A 114 -13.32 -6.38 -13.96
C GLU A 114 -14.44 -7.43 -13.88
N GLU A 115 -14.26 -8.54 -14.58
CA GLU A 115 -15.07 -9.74 -14.39
C GLU A 115 -14.43 -10.57 -13.28
N TYR A 116 -15.12 -10.69 -12.15
CA TYR A 116 -14.70 -11.52 -11.02
C TYR A 116 -15.27 -12.92 -11.17
N ASP A 117 -14.44 -13.94 -10.98
CA ASP A 117 -14.90 -15.33 -11.05
C ASP A 117 -15.37 -15.85 -9.67
N GLN A 118 -15.93 -17.06 -9.64
CA GLN A 118 -16.34 -17.68 -8.38
C GLN A 118 -15.17 -18.02 -7.45
N VAL A 119 -13.94 -18.12 -7.97
CA VAL A 119 -12.74 -18.38 -7.17
C VAL A 119 -12.38 -17.14 -6.37
N ASP A 120 -12.47 -15.95 -6.97
CA ASP A 120 -12.21 -14.66 -6.32
C ASP A 120 -13.16 -14.41 -5.15
N VAL A 121 -14.45 -14.65 -5.35
CA VAL A 121 -15.46 -14.52 -4.29
C VAL A 121 -15.16 -15.46 -3.12
N ARG A 122 -14.80 -16.72 -3.41
CA ARG A 122 -14.45 -17.70 -2.37
C ARG A 122 -13.19 -17.29 -1.60
N ARG A 123 -12.19 -16.71 -2.28
CA ARG A 123 -10.98 -16.20 -1.64
C ARG A 123 -11.29 -15.01 -0.73
N ALA A 124 -12.09 -14.05 -1.19
CA ALA A 124 -12.48 -12.90 -0.39
C ALA A 124 -13.30 -13.31 0.85
N MET A 125 -14.28 -14.21 0.68
CA MET A 125 -15.06 -14.76 1.81
C MET A 125 -14.17 -15.49 2.82
N ARG A 126 -13.15 -16.21 2.37
CA ARG A 126 -12.19 -16.85 3.26
C ARG A 126 -11.42 -15.82 4.09
N VAL A 127 -10.92 -14.75 3.47
CA VAL A 127 -10.23 -13.67 4.19
C VAL A 127 -11.16 -13.02 5.21
N LEU A 128 -12.41 -12.73 4.83
CA LEU A 128 -13.41 -12.18 5.74
C LEU A 128 -13.67 -13.10 6.93
N ALA A 129 -13.81 -14.41 6.72
CA ALA A 129 -14.02 -15.38 7.78
C ALA A 129 -12.80 -15.49 8.72
N GLU A 130 -11.57 -15.45 8.17
CA GLU A 130 -10.34 -15.41 8.97
C GLU A 130 -10.27 -14.16 9.87
N TRP A 131 -10.89 -13.05 9.44
CA TRP A 131 -11.01 -11.81 10.19
C TRP A 131 -12.31 -11.67 11.00
N GLN A 132 -13.20 -12.67 10.95
CA GLN A 132 -14.52 -12.68 11.61
C GLN A 132 -15.44 -11.53 11.15
N LEU A 133 -15.46 -11.26 9.85
CA LEU A 133 -16.24 -10.20 9.21
C LEU A 133 -17.20 -10.70 8.12
N ASP A 134 -17.35 -12.02 7.97
CA ASP A 134 -18.16 -12.65 6.93
C ASP A 134 -19.65 -12.32 7.04
N ASP A 135 -20.18 -12.12 8.25
CA ASP A 135 -21.55 -11.64 8.47
C ASP A 135 -21.80 -10.21 7.94
N LEU A 136 -20.74 -9.46 7.65
CA LEU A 136 -20.82 -8.09 7.10
C LEU A 136 -20.66 -8.05 5.58
N ALA A 137 -20.43 -9.18 4.91
CA ALA A 137 -20.05 -9.24 3.50
C ALA A 137 -20.97 -8.42 2.56
N THR A 138 -22.27 -8.37 2.83
CA THR A 138 -23.25 -7.67 2.00
C THR A 138 -23.65 -6.29 2.52
N ARG A 139 -22.95 -5.78 3.55
CA ARG A 139 -23.24 -4.47 4.15
C ARG A 139 -22.41 -3.36 3.54
#